data_AF-A0A8H9IEI9-F1
#
_entry.id   AF-A0A8H9IEI9-F1
#
_cell.length_a   1.000
_cell.length_b   1.000
_cell.length_c   1.000
_cell.angle_alpha   90.00
_cell.angle_beta   90.00
_cell.angle_gamma   90.00
#
_symmetry.space_group_name_H-M   'P 1'
#
loop_
_entity.id
_entity.type
_entity.pdbx_description
1 polymer ?
#
loop_
_entity_poly.entity_id
_entity_poly.type
_entity_poly.pdbx_seq_one_letter_code
_entity_poly.pdbx_strand_id
1 'polypeptide(L)'
;MTQRLKRETGLGGALIIGLGSILGTGAYVSIGLSASIANETLVLAIIIASVTALCNGLSSAQLASAHPVSGGTYEYGYQFLNPSCGVLAGILFLIAKSASAATAALSIA
;
A
#
# COMPACT_ATOMS: atom_id res chain seq x y z
N MET A 1 1.39 -27.16 28.20
CA MET A 1 2.06 -26.82 26.93
C MET A 1 1.29 -25.70 26.26
N THR A 2 1.77 -24.45 26.33
CA THR A 2 1.16 -23.32 25.63
C THR A 2 1.46 -23.46 24.14
N GLN A 3 0.48 -23.96 23.38
CA GLN A 3 0.54 -23.98 21.92
C GLN A 3 0.68 -22.55 21.42
N ARG A 4 1.85 -22.21 20.89
CA ARG A 4 2.15 -20.88 20.36
C ARG A 4 1.52 -20.77 18.98
N LEU A 5 0.59 -19.83 18.81
CA LEU A 5 -0.02 -19.54 17.51
C LEU A 5 1.06 -19.29 16.46
N LYS A 6 0.94 -19.97 15.31
CA LYS A 6 1.80 -19.71 14.15
C LYS A 6 1.49 -18.29 13.67
N ARG A 7 2.47 -17.39 13.73
CA ARG A 7 2.33 -15.98 13.28
C ARG A 7 2.40 -15.90 11.75
N GLU A 8 1.46 -16.54 11.10
CA GLU A 8 1.33 -16.56 9.64
C GLU A 8 -0.08 -16.17 9.24
N THR A 9 -0.20 -15.45 8.13
CA THR A 9 -1.48 -15.16 7.51
C THR A 9 -1.59 -16.01 6.26
N GLY A 10 -2.65 -16.81 6.17
CA GLY A 10 -2.97 -17.52 4.92
C GLY A 10 -3.43 -16.53 3.84
N LEU A 11 -3.52 -16.99 2.59
CA LEU A 11 -3.90 -16.16 1.45
C LEU A 11 -5.19 -15.35 1.69
N GLY A 12 -6.23 -15.99 2.21
CA GLY A 12 -7.50 -15.31 2.51
C GLY A 12 -7.34 -14.17 3.53
N GLY A 13 -6.56 -14.39 4.59
CA GLY A 13 -6.25 -13.35 5.57
C GLY A 13 -5.45 -12.21 4.97
N ALA A 14 -4.44 -12.53 4.13
CA ALA A 14 -3.64 -11.54 3.43
C ALA A 14 -4.49 -10.68 2.47
N LEU A 15 -5.42 -11.30 1.73
CA LEU A 15 -6.35 -10.59 0.84
C LEU A 15 -7.26 -9.64 1.62
N ILE A 16 -7.85 -10.10 2.72
CA ILE A 16 -8.74 -9.26 3.54
C ILE A 16 -7.98 -8.08 4.16
N ILE A 17 -6.78 -8.33 4.70
CA ILE A 17 -5.93 -7.26 5.27
C ILE A 17 -5.54 -6.26 4.18
N GLY A 18 -5.13 -6.75 3.00
CA GLY A 18 -4.73 -5.90 1.88
C GLY A 18 -5.87 -5.04 1.36
N LEU A 19 -7.02 -5.64 1.06
CA LEU A 19 -8.20 -4.92 0.57
C LEU A 19 -8.72 -3.92 1.62
N GLY A 20 -8.80 -4.34 2.89
CA GLY A 20 -9.20 -3.47 3.99
C GLY A 20 -8.29 -2.23 4.12
N SER A 21 -6.97 -2.41 3.94
CA SER A 21 -6.01 -1.31 3.98
C SER A 21 -6.14 -0.33 2.80
N ILE A 22 -6.64 -0.76 1.64
CA ILE A 22 -6.78 0.10 0.44
C ILE A 22 -8.12 0.83 0.48
N LEU A 23 -9.20 0.13 0.80
CA LEU A 23 -10.56 0.67 0.72
C LEU A 23 -10.84 1.73 1.78
N GLY A 24 -10.23 1.64 2.97
CA GLY A 24 -10.50 2.53 4.11
C GLY A 24 -10.42 4.03 3.78
N THR A 25 -9.24 4.63 3.78
CA THR A 25 -9.11 6.08 3.51
C THR A 25 -9.39 6.43 2.04
N GLY A 26 -9.12 5.50 1.12
CA GLY A 26 -9.28 5.71 -0.32
C GLY A 26 -10.73 5.94 -0.72
N ALA A 27 -11.62 4.98 -0.43
CA ALA A 27 -13.00 5.06 -0.88
C ALA A 27 -13.81 6.13 -0.14
N TYR A 28 -13.55 6.32 1.16
CA TYR A 28 -14.38 7.19 2.00
C TYR A 28 -13.91 8.64 2.09
N VAL A 29 -12.62 8.93 1.88
CA VAL A 29 -12.08 10.31 1.95
C VAL A 29 -11.58 10.79 0.58
N SER A 30 -10.70 10.00 -0.04
CA SER A 30 -9.97 10.46 -1.22
C SER A 30 -10.87 10.68 -2.45
N ILE A 31 -11.92 9.86 -2.62
CA ILE A 31 -12.89 10.06 -3.71
C ILE A 31 -13.61 11.40 -3.58
N GLY A 32 -14.08 11.75 -2.38
CA GLY A 32 -14.75 13.03 -2.13
C GLY A 32 -13.84 14.22 -2.41
N LEU A 33 -12.58 14.16 -1.94
CA LEU A 33 -11.58 15.19 -2.21
C LEU A 33 -11.21 15.28 -3.70
N SER A 34 -11.16 14.15 -4.39
CA SER A 34 -10.86 14.11 -5.82
C SER A 34 -12.02 14.63 -6.67
N ALA A 35 -13.26 14.41 -6.22
CA ALA A 35 -14.46 14.88 -6.92
C ALA A 35 -14.51 16.42 -7.00
N SER A 36 -14.10 17.12 -5.94
CA SER A 36 -14.07 18.59 -5.94
C SER A 36 -13.00 19.18 -6.87
N ILE A 37 -11.95 18.41 -7.18
CA ILE A 37 -10.84 18.83 -8.04
C ILE A 37 -11.13 18.45 -9.51
N ALA A 38 -11.45 17.18 -9.75
CA ALA A 38 -11.55 16.60 -11.10
C ALA A 38 -12.95 16.72 -11.73
N ASN A 39 -14.00 16.93 -10.93
CA ASN A 39 -15.39 17.04 -11.35
C ASN A 39 -15.78 15.93 -12.36
N GLU A 40 -16.11 16.30 -13.61
CA GLU A 40 -16.53 15.35 -14.66
C GLU A 40 -15.42 14.37 -15.08
N THR A 41 -14.15 14.72 -14.88
CA THR A 41 -13.00 13.88 -15.26
C THR A 41 -12.58 12.89 -14.17
N LEU A 42 -13.29 12.84 -13.04
CA LEU A 42 -12.96 11.98 -11.90
C LEU A 42 -12.82 10.51 -12.28
N VAL A 43 -13.75 9.98 -13.07
CA VAL A 43 -13.73 8.57 -13.49
C VAL A 43 -12.48 8.27 -14.31
N LEU A 44 -12.09 9.18 -15.22
CA LEU A 44 -10.89 9.03 -16.02
C LEU A 44 -9.63 9.06 -15.13
N ALA A 45 -9.57 9.97 -14.16
CA ALA A 45 -8.47 10.04 -13.21
C ALA A 45 -8.34 8.74 -12.38
N ILE A 46 -9.47 8.17 -11.93
CA ILE A 46 -9.50 6.90 -11.19
C ILE A 46 -9.01 5.74 -12.06
N ILE A 47 -9.39 5.69 -13.33
CA ILE A 47 -8.93 4.65 -14.26
C ILE A 47 -7.40 4.71 -14.41
N ILE A 48 -6.84 5.90 -14.64
CA ILE A 48 -5.39 6.10 -14.79
C ILE A 48 -4.66 5.70 -13.49
N ALA A 49 -5.17 6.14 -12.33
CA ALA A 49 -4.61 5.78 -11.04
C ALA A 49 -4.66 4.25 -10.81
N SER A 50 -5.75 3.60 -11.19
CA SER A 50 -5.96 2.16 -11.04
C SER A 50 -5.00 1.36 -11.91
N VAL A 51 -4.77 1.75 -13.17
CA VAL A 51 -3.77 1.12 -14.04
C VAL A 51 -2.37 1.25 -13.44
N THR A 52 -2.02 2.44 -12.95
CA THR A 52 -0.73 2.69 -12.31
C THR A 52 -0.54 1.82 -11.06
N ALA A 53 -1.59 1.71 -10.22
CA ALA A 53 -1.58 0.87 -9.03
C ALA A 53 -1.47 -0.62 -9.36
N LEU A 54 -2.14 -1.08 -10.42
CA LEU A 54 -2.05 -2.47 -10.90
C LEU A 54 -0.63 -2.82 -11.37
N CYS A 55 0.00 -1.95 -12.17
CA CYS A 55 1.38 -2.15 -12.61
C CYS A 55 2.34 -2.24 -11.40
N ASN A 56 2.19 -1.34 -10.43
CA ASN A 56 2.98 -1.37 -9.20
C ASN A 56 2.73 -2.64 -8.37
N GLY A 57 1.47 -3.06 -8.25
CA GLY A 57 1.08 -4.28 -7.52
C GLY A 57 1.66 -5.55 -8.14
N LEU A 58 1.60 -5.67 -9.47
CA LEU A 58 2.17 -6.82 -10.19
C LEU A 58 3.69 -6.86 -10.08
N SER A 59 4.37 -5.73 -10.21
CA SER A 59 5.82 -5.62 -9.99
C SER A 59 6.22 -6.04 -8.57
N SER A 60 5.46 -5.58 -7.56
CA SER A 60 5.67 -5.95 -6.17
C SER A 60 5.41 -7.44 -5.92
N ALA A 61 4.39 -8.03 -6.56
CA ALA A 61 4.09 -9.45 -6.46
C ALA A 61 5.20 -10.32 -7.06
N GLN A 62 5.80 -9.89 -8.18
CA GLN A 62 6.96 -10.56 -8.77
C GLN A 62 8.16 -10.54 -7.81
N LEU A 63 8.48 -9.37 -7.23
CA LEU A 63 9.56 -9.26 -6.23
C LEU A 63 9.28 -10.09 -4.99
N ALA A 64 8.05 -10.10 -4.48
CA ALA A 64 7.66 -10.92 -3.35
C ALA A 64 7.76 -12.42 -3.63
N SER A 65 7.49 -12.84 -4.88
CA SER A 65 7.66 -14.24 -5.30
C SER A 65 9.13 -14.65 -5.42
N ALA A 66 9.99 -13.74 -5.88
CA ALA A 66 11.42 -13.98 -6.06
C ALA A 66 12.20 -13.87 -4.73
N HIS A 67 11.76 -13.02 -3.81
CA HIS A 67 12.40 -12.77 -2.52
C HIS A 67 11.37 -12.70 -1.38
N PRO A 68 10.85 -13.86 -0.91
CA PRO A 68 9.72 -13.95 0.02
C PRO A 68 10.16 -13.74 1.48
N VAL A 69 10.66 -12.55 1.78
CA VAL A 69 11.11 -12.14 3.12
C VAL A 69 10.31 -10.94 3.60
N SER A 70 10.20 -10.79 4.92
CA SER A 70 9.57 -9.62 5.53
C SER A 70 10.41 -8.37 5.30
N GLY A 71 9.77 -7.28 4.87
CA GLY A 71 10.42 -5.98 4.68
C GLY A 71 9.92 -5.21 3.46
N GLY A 72 9.28 -5.88 2.50
CA GLY A 72 8.68 -5.24 1.33
C GLY A 72 9.69 -4.44 0.52
N THR A 73 9.31 -3.24 0.08
CA THR A 73 10.17 -2.39 -0.77
C THR A 73 11.47 -1.94 -0.12
N TYR A 74 11.54 -1.85 1.21
CA TYR A 74 12.80 -1.62 1.93
C TYR A 74 13.79 -2.74 1.62
N GLU A 75 13.37 -4.00 1.79
CA GLU A 75 14.22 -5.16 1.62
C GLU A 75 14.55 -5.39 0.13
N TYR A 76 13.58 -5.17 -0.76
CA TYR A 76 13.83 -5.25 -2.20
C TYR A 76 14.87 -4.21 -2.66
N GLY A 77 14.77 -2.96 -2.16
CA GLY A 77 15.74 -1.92 -2.46
C GLY A 77 17.13 -2.22 -1.87
N TYR A 78 17.16 -2.77 -0.66
CA TYR A 78 18.39 -3.17 0.00
C TYR A 78 19.11 -4.31 -0.76
N GLN A 79 18.35 -5.32 -1.18
CA GLN A 79 18.86 -6.54 -1.81
C GLN A 79 19.24 -6.34 -3.29
N PHE A 80 18.43 -5.62 -4.07
CA PHE A 80 18.58 -5.56 -5.52
C PHE A 80 19.20 -4.25 -6.05
N LEU A 81 19.31 -3.20 -5.22
CA LEU A 81 19.93 -1.92 -5.62
C LEU A 81 21.17 -1.61 -4.78
N ASN A 82 20.97 -1.12 -3.55
CA ASN A 82 22.02 -0.86 -2.55
C ASN A 82 21.38 -0.54 -1.18
N PRO A 83 22.15 -0.63 -0.08
CA PRO A 83 21.62 -0.38 1.26
C PRO A 83 20.94 0.98 1.45
N SER A 84 21.48 2.05 0.86
CA SER A 84 20.93 3.40 0.99
C SER A 84 19.57 3.54 0.30
N CYS A 85 19.38 2.92 -0.86
CA CYS A 85 18.09 2.87 -1.56
C CYS A 85 17.03 2.13 -0.74
N GLY A 86 17.40 1.02 -0.09
CA GLY A 86 16.50 0.30 0.83
C GLY A 86 16.05 1.18 1.98
N VAL A 87 16.99 1.82 2.69
CA VAL A 87 16.70 2.75 3.80
C VAL A 87 15.81 3.90 3.35
N LEU A 88 16.13 4.52 2.20
CA LEU A 88 15.30 5.60 1.65
C LEU A 88 13.87 5.13 1.36
N ALA A 89 13.70 3.95 0.74
CA ALA A 89 12.39 3.38 0.47
C ALA A 89 11.61 3.14 1.78
N GLY A 90 12.27 2.66 2.82
CA GLY A 90 11.67 2.49 4.15
C GLY A 90 11.23 3.81 4.79
N ILE A 91 12.07 4.84 4.75
CA ILE A 91 11.74 6.17 5.29
C ILE A 91 10.57 6.79 4.51
N LEU A 92 10.59 6.73 3.18
CA LEU A 92 9.49 7.23 2.34
C LEU A 92 8.19 6.49 2.61
N PHE A 93 8.25 5.18 2.83
CA PHE A 93 7.08 4.38 3.19
C PHE A 93 6.46 4.83 4.52
N LEU A 94 7.29 5.09 5.55
CA LEU A 94 6.82 5.60 6.84
C LEU A 94 6.19 6.99 6.71
N ILE A 95 6.82 7.90 5.97
CA ILE A 95 6.27 9.24 5.70
C ILE A 95 4.92 9.15 4.99
N ALA A 96 4.83 8.31 3.95
CA ALA A 96 3.59 8.10 3.21
C ALA A 96 2.47 7.53 4.10
N LYS A 97 2.79 6.60 5.01
CA LYS A 97 1.80 6.04 5.94
C LYS A 97 1.35 7.05 6.99
N SER A 98 2.24 7.90 7.49
CA SER A 98 1.88 9.01 8.37
C SER A 98 0.96 10.01 7.68
N ALA A 99 1.24 10.37 6.41
CA ALA A 99 0.35 11.21 5.62
C ALA A 99 -1.03 10.56 5.41
N SER A 100 -1.06 9.26 5.12
CA SER A 100 -2.32 8.50 5.01
C SER A 100 -3.12 8.49 6.31
N ALA A 101 -2.46 8.43 7.48
CA ALA A 101 -3.13 8.52 8.77
C ALA A 101 -3.72 9.92 9.01
N ALA A 102 -3.00 10.98 8.60
CA ALA A 102 -3.54 12.34 8.62
C ALA A 102 -4.77 12.50 7.71
N THR A 103 -4.75 11.89 6.51
CA THR A 103 -5.93 11.84 5.63
C THR A 103 -7.09 11.07 6.26
N ALA A 104 -6.83 10.00 7.00
CA ALA A 104 -7.86 9.28 7.75
C ALA A 104 -8.51 10.18 8.81
N ALA A 105 -7.74 11.02 9.48
CA ALA A 105 -8.27 11.95 10.48
C ALA A 105 -9.24 12.98 9.88
N LEU A 106 -9.06 13.38 8.62
CA LEU A 106 -10.04 14.23 7.92
C LEU A 106 -11.41 13.57 7.75
N SER A 107 -11.53 12.24 7.83
CA SER A 107 -12.83 11.56 7.66
C SER A 107 -13.79 11.76 8.83
N ILE A 108 -13.27 12.17 9.98
CA ILE A 108 -14.03 12.37 11.23
C ILE A 108 -14.06 13.83 11.66
N ALA A 109 -13.46 14.73 10.88
CA ALA A 109 -13.47 16.18 11.08
C ALA A 109 -14.62 16.80 10.28
#